data_AF-A0A932C5V2-F1
#
_entry.id   AF-A0A932C5V2-F1
#
_cell.length_a   1.000
_cell.length_b   1.000
_cell.length_c   1.000
_cell.angle_alpha   90.00
_cell.angle_beta   90.00
_cell.angle_gamma   90.00
#
_symmetry.space_group_name_H-M   'P 1'
#
loop_
_entity.id
_entity.type
_entity.pdbx_description
1 polymer ?
#
loop_
_entity_poly.entity_id
_entity_poly.type
_entity_poly.pdbx_seq_one_letter_code
_entity_poly.pdbx_strand_id
1 'polypeptide(L)'
;MKNYALYGLINAVAVTLFSLLLYFTGLQTEHLDIGVHFQWLLAITSFVIIYLGVKEERETRPDQRMSYGSAFGGAVLISLVAGVLNSLYAYVHFSYVNTAFSEYMIQYQTAKMTTAGLPDSVIEQATTRTQNSFGPVRQAVGSGIVTVVSGAVYGLMLAPGQTQRGSMKRIAMVNGLICGFFGLLGGAANGFLTKSVGSSALIGLLGGGIGGWLITYLLLKFTNYTPRFANEEPM
;
A
#
# COMPACT_ATOMS: atom_id res chain seq x y z
N MET A 1 11.03 -17.52 -12.06
CA MET A 1 9.63 -17.22 -12.49
C MET A 1 8.57 -17.97 -11.69
N LYS A 2 8.67 -19.30 -11.48
CA LYS A 2 7.67 -20.06 -10.70
C LYS A 2 7.40 -19.45 -9.31
N ASN A 3 8.46 -18.96 -8.66
CA ASN A 3 8.37 -18.34 -7.34
C ASN A 3 7.57 -17.03 -7.36
N TYR A 4 7.87 -16.09 -8.26
CA TYR A 4 7.17 -14.80 -8.32
C TYR A 4 5.66 -14.91 -8.54
N ALA A 5 5.22 -15.82 -9.42
CA ALA A 5 3.80 -16.04 -9.65
C ALA A 5 3.10 -16.62 -8.40
N LEU A 6 3.77 -17.55 -7.69
CA LEU A 6 3.28 -18.11 -6.44
C LEU A 6 3.10 -17.02 -5.36
N TYR A 7 4.12 -16.18 -5.14
CA TYR A 7 4.02 -15.08 -4.18
C TYR A 7 2.98 -14.04 -4.60
N GLY A 8 2.79 -13.81 -5.90
CA GLY A 8 1.69 -12.96 -6.41
C GLY A 8 0.31 -13.54 -6.08
N LEU A 9 0.13 -14.85 -6.23
CA LEU A 9 -1.10 -15.54 -5.86
C LEU A 9 -1.33 -15.52 -4.34
N ILE A 10 -0.30 -15.82 -3.54
CA ILE A 10 -0.36 -15.74 -2.07
C ILE A 10 -0.75 -14.33 -1.64
N ASN A 11 -0.16 -13.31 -2.26
CA ASN A 11 -0.49 -11.91 -1.98
C ASN A 11 -1.97 -11.60 -2.26
N ALA A 12 -2.47 -12.00 -3.43
CA ALA A 12 -3.86 -11.76 -3.79
C ALA A 12 -4.82 -12.47 -2.84
N VAL A 13 -4.57 -13.74 -2.52
CA VAL A 13 -5.40 -14.51 -1.57
C VAL A 13 -5.37 -13.87 -0.19
N ALA A 14 -4.19 -13.48 0.31
CA ALA A 14 -4.06 -12.85 1.62
C ALA A 14 -4.84 -11.52 1.69
N VAL A 15 -4.70 -10.66 0.68
CA VAL A 15 -5.41 -9.37 0.59
C VAL A 15 -6.92 -9.58 0.48
N THR A 16 -7.36 -10.55 -0.33
CA THR A 16 -8.79 -10.90 -0.48
C THR A 16 -9.38 -11.40 0.83
N LEU A 17 -8.74 -12.38 1.49
CA LEU A 17 -9.23 -12.92 2.76
C LEU A 17 -9.31 -11.85 3.84
N PHE A 18 -8.30 -10.98 3.92
CA PHE A 18 -8.30 -9.89 4.88
C PHE A 18 -9.36 -8.83 4.54
N SER A 19 -9.58 -8.53 3.26
CA SER A 19 -10.65 -7.62 2.83
C SER A 19 -12.04 -8.16 3.16
N LEU A 20 -12.29 -9.46 2.97
CA LEU A 20 -13.51 -10.13 3.40
C LEU A 20 -13.69 -10.08 4.92
N LEU A 21 -12.61 -10.27 5.68
CA LEU A 21 -12.66 -10.16 7.13
C LEU A 21 -13.08 -8.74 7.56
N LEU A 22 -12.52 -7.70 6.95
CA LEU A 22 -12.93 -6.31 7.21
C LEU A 22 -14.40 -6.03 6.86
N TYR A 23 -14.90 -6.69 5.82
CA TYR A 23 -16.32 -6.62 5.47
C TYR A 23 -17.20 -7.29 6.53
N PHE A 24 -16.88 -8.54 6.91
CA PHE A 24 -17.66 -9.28 7.90
C PHE A 24 -17.62 -8.66 9.30
N THR A 25 -16.52 -7.99 9.67
CA THR A 25 -16.42 -7.27 10.96
C THR A 25 -17.07 -5.89 10.93
N GLY A 26 -17.76 -5.51 9.85
CA GLY A 26 -18.45 -4.22 9.72
C GLY A 26 -17.51 -3.01 9.59
N LEU A 27 -16.19 -3.24 9.46
CA LEU A 27 -15.20 -2.15 9.33
C LEU A 27 -15.29 -1.46 7.95
N GLN A 28 -15.96 -2.08 6.98
CA GLN A 28 -16.27 -1.46 5.68
C GLN A 28 -17.66 -0.84 5.59
N THR A 29 -18.49 -0.95 6.64
CA THR A 29 -19.89 -0.50 6.62
C THR A 29 -20.21 0.43 7.79
N GLU A 30 -20.18 -0.09 9.01
CA GLU A 30 -20.64 0.61 10.23
C GLU A 30 -19.52 1.39 10.92
N HIS A 31 -18.29 0.88 10.88
CA HIS A 31 -17.13 1.44 11.59
C HIS A 31 -16.05 1.94 10.62
N LEU A 32 -16.46 2.79 9.66
CA LEU A 32 -15.57 3.34 8.62
C LEU A 32 -14.45 4.22 9.18
N ASP A 33 -14.70 4.90 10.29
CA ASP A 33 -13.71 5.71 11.01
C ASP A 33 -12.49 4.87 11.44
N ILE A 34 -12.73 3.68 11.98
CA ILE A 34 -11.69 2.72 12.36
C ILE A 34 -11.20 1.94 11.14
N GLY A 35 -12.12 1.57 10.24
CA GLY A 35 -11.86 0.73 9.07
C GLY A 35 -10.84 1.31 8.09
N VAL A 36 -10.79 2.63 7.93
CA VAL A 36 -9.75 3.29 7.12
C VAL A 36 -8.35 3.03 7.68
N HIS A 37 -8.19 2.89 9.00
CA HIS A 37 -6.90 2.57 9.59
C HIS A 37 -6.49 1.11 9.36
N PHE A 38 -7.45 0.19 9.29
CA PHE A 38 -7.18 -1.22 9.01
C PHE A 38 -6.74 -1.47 7.56
N GLN A 39 -7.05 -0.56 6.63
CA GLN A 39 -6.52 -0.61 5.26
C GLN A 39 -4.99 -0.55 5.22
N TRP A 40 -4.33 0.06 6.22
CA TRP A 40 -2.87 0.06 6.31
C TRP A 40 -2.30 -1.34 6.57
N LEU A 41 -3.04 -2.22 7.26
CA LEU A 41 -2.60 -3.60 7.49
C LEU A 41 -2.54 -4.39 6.18
N LEU A 42 -3.42 -4.09 5.21
CA LEU A 42 -3.36 -4.67 3.87
C LEU A 42 -2.08 -4.28 3.12
N ALA A 43 -1.67 -3.01 3.24
CA ALA A 43 -0.43 -2.52 2.64
C ALA A 43 0.81 -3.18 3.27
N ILE A 44 0.84 -3.32 4.60
CA ILE A 44 1.92 -4.02 5.32
C ILE A 44 2.00 -5.48 4.89
N THR A 45 0.85 -6.17 4.88
CA THR A 45 0.77 -7.57 4.47
C THR A 45 1.32 -7.75 3.05
N SER A 46 0.92 -6.86 2.13
CA SER A 46 1.42 -6.89 0.76
C SER A 46 2.93 -6.66 0.67
N PHE A 47 3.45 -5.70 1.41
CA PHE A 47 4.88 -5.43 1.48
C PHE A 47 5.67 -6.65 1.98
N VAL A 48 5.21 -7.28 3.06
CA VAL A 48 5.89 -8.45 3.64
C VAL A 48 5.91 -9.62 2.66
N ILE A 49 4.79 -9.89 1.99
CA ILE A 49 4.72 -11.00 1.00
C ILE A 49 5.64 -10.73 -0.19
N ILE A 50 5.66 -9.51 -0.70
CA ILE A 50 6.58 -9.12 -1.79
C ILE A 50 8.04 -9.24 -1.32
N TYR A 51 8.35 -8.82 -0.10
CA TYR A 51 9.68 -8.98 0.49
C TYR A 51 10.10 -10.45 0.55
N LEU A 52 9.23 -11.33 1.06
CA LEU A 52 9.51 -12.76 1.14
C LEU A 52 9.71 -13.37 -0.25
N GLY A 53 8.91 -12.99 -1.25
CA GLY A 53 9.06 -13.50 -2.60
C GLY A 53 10.34 -13.04 -3.30
N VAL A 54 10.76 -11.79 -3.07
CA VAL A 54 12.03 -11.26 -3.57
C VAL A 54 13.22 -11.90 -2.83
N LYS A 55 13.08 -12.16 -1.52
CA LYS A 55 14.10 -12.82 -0.70
C LYS A 55 14.30 -14.28 -1.12
N GLU A 56 13.22 -15.03 -1.31
CA GLU A 56 13.27 -16.44 -1.74
C GLU A 56 13.97 -16.59 -3.11
N GLU A 57 13.69 -15.71 -4.08
CA GLU A 57 14.40 -15.77 -5.37
C GLU A 57 15.90 -15.45 -5.20
N ARG A 58 16.28 -14.62 -4.24
CA ARG A 58 17.69 -14.40 -3.96
C ARG A 58 18.34 -15.67 -3.38
N GLU A 59 17.70 -16.32 -2.41
CA GLU A 59 18.25 -17.49 -1.71
C GLU A 59 18.36 -18.73 -2.61
N THR A 60 17.47 -18.85 -3.58
CA THR A 60 17.49 -19.92 -4.58
C THR A 60 18.57 -19.75 -5.67
N ARG A 61 19.25 -18.60 -5.74
CA ARG A 61 20.35 -18.38 -6.69
C ARG A 61 21.65 -19.03 -6.19
N PRO A 62 22.45 -19.65 -7.06
CA PRO A 62 23.69 -20.34 -6.67
C PRO A 62 24.70 -19.44 -5.94
N ASP A 63 24.75 -18.16 -6.29
CA ASP A 63 25.65 -17.17 -5.70
C ASP A 63 24.98 -16.34 -4.59
N GLN A 64 23.68 -16.57 -4.34
CA GLN A 64 22.84 -15.78 -3.44
C GLN A 64 22.93 -14.26 -3.69
N ARG A 65 23.29 -13.86 -4.92
CA ARG A 65 23.41 -12.46 -5.32
C ARG A 65 22.20 -12.10 -6.16
N MET A 66 21.66 -10.92 -5.86
CA MET A 66 20.64 -10.31 -6.69
C MET A 66 21.07 -8.92 -7.11
N SER A 67 20.85 -8.59 -8.37
CA SER A 67 21.08 -7.24 -8.89
C SER A 67 19.89 -6.34 -8.54
N TYR A 68 20.11 -5.03 -8.49
CA TYR A 68 19.05 -4.07 -8.22
C TYR A 68 17.85 -4.23 -9.18
N GLY A 69 18.12 -4.37 -10.48
CA GLY A 69 17.07 -4.53 -11.50
C GLY A 69 16.31 -5.85 -11.37
N SER A 70 16.95 -6.92 -10.91
CA SER A 70 16.26 -8.19 -10.67
C SER A 70 15.40 -8.16 -9.40
N ALA A 71 15.83 -7.46 -8.35
CA ALA A 71 15.02 -7.22 -7.16
C ALA A 71 13.77 -6.36 -7.45
N PHE A 72 13.97 -5.24 -8.17
CA PHE A 72 12.89 -4.37 -8.59
C PHE A 72 11.92 -5.08 -9.54
N GLY A 73 12.45 -5.75 -10.57
CA GLY A 73 11.65 -6.52 -11.53
C GLY A 73 10.86 -7.65 -10.85
N GLY A 74 11.46 -8.34 -9.87
CA GLY A 74 10.77 -9.36 -9.07
C GLY A 74 9.56 -8.79 -8.32
N ALA A 75 9.73 -7.66 -7.63
CA ALA A 75 8.62 -7.01 -6.92
C ALA A 75 7.49 -6.56 -7.87
N VAL A 76 7.83 -5.99 -9.03
CA VAL A 76 6.86 -5.59 -10.06
C VAL A 76 6.12 -6.79 -10.65
N LEU A 77 6.81 -7.92 -10.88
CA LEU A 77 6.16 -9.13 -11.39
C LEU A 77 5.20 -9.74 -10.37
N ILE A 78 5.59 -9.80 -9.09
CA ILE A 78 4.71 -10.26 -8.01
C ILE A 78 3.45 -9.38 -7.94
N SER A 79 3.62 -8.05 -7.97
CA SER A 79 2.50 -7.12 -7.90
C SER A 79 1.64 -7.08 -9.15
N LEU A 80 2.20 -7.40 -10.33
CA LEU A 80 1.43 -7.54 -11.56
C LEU A 80 0.45 -8.71 -11.48
N VAL A 81 0.94 -9.88 -11.03
CA VAL A 81 0.09 -11.06 -10.83
C VAL A 81 -0.97 -10.78 -9.76
N ALA A 82 -0.56 -10.21 -8.62
CA ALA A 82 -1.50 -9.87 -7.56
C ALA A 82 -2.52 -8.81 -8.00
N GLY A 83 -2.11 -7.81 -8.78
CA GLY A 83 -2.96 -6.73 -9.25
C GLY A 83 -4.08 -7.20 -10.18
N VAL A 84 -3.80 -8.18 -11.04
CA VAL A 84 -4.83 -8.80 -11.90
C VAL A 84 -5.85 -9.59 -11.09
N LEU A 85 -5.40 -10.33 -10.08
CA LEU A 85 -6.30 -11.09 -9.21
C LEU A 85 -7.12 -10.17 -8.28
N ASN A 86 -6.47 -9.14 -7.73
CA ASN A 86 -7.11 -8.17 -6.85
C ASN A 86 -8.14 -7.31 -7.61
N SER A 87 -7.90 -6.98 -8.88
CA SER A 87 -8.88 -6.25 -9.68
C SER A 87 -10.14 -7.09 -9.94
N LEU A 88 -9.96 -8.38 -10.26
CA LEU A 88 -11.07 -9.31 -10.43
C LEU A 88 -11.87 -9.46 -9.12
N TYR A 89 -11.19 -9.65 -8.00
CA TYR A 89 -11.84 -9.71 -6.68
C TYR A 89 -12.57 -8.41 -6.36
N ALA A 90 -11.94 -7.25 -6.54
CA ALA A 90 -12.55 -5.95 -6.27
C ALA A 90 -13.83 -5.75 -7.09
N TYR A 91 -13.85 -6.18 -8.36
CA TYR A 91 -15.05 -6.12 -9.18
C TYR A 91 -16.19 -6.95 -8.56
N VAL A 92 -15.91 -8.20 -8.18
CA VAL A 92 -16.91 -9.09 -7.58
C VAL A 92 -17.38 -8.55 -6.23
N HIS A 93 -16.45 -8.08 -5.39
CA HIS A 93 -16.73 -7.55 -4.06
C HIS A 93 -17.64 -6.33 -4.13
N PHE A 94 -17.31 -5.33 -4.93
CA PHE A 94 -18.11 -4.09 -4.99
C PHE A 94 -19.37 -4.21 -5.84
N SER A 95 -19.47 -5.21 -6.72
CA SER A 95 -20.68 -5.41 -7.54
C SER A 95 -21.71 -6.33 -6.89
N TYR A 96 -21.30 -7.27 -6.05
CA TYR A 96 -22.20 -8.30 -5.50
C TYR A 96 -22.18 -8.43 -3.98
N VAL A 97 -21.03 -8.17 -3.32
CA VAL A 97 -20.90 -8.36 -1.86
C VAL A 97 -21.23 -7.08 -1.13
N ASN A 98 -20.62 -5.96 -1.52
CA ASN A 98 -20.78 -4.65 -0.89
C ASN A 98 -21.16 -3.59 -1.91
N THR A 99 -22.39 -3.68 -2.42
CA THR A 99 -22.95 -2.73 -3.41
C THR A 99 -23.12 -1.33 -2.83
N ALA A 100 -23.43 -1.22 -1.54
CA ALA A 100 -23.62 0.05 -0.83
C ALA A 100 -22.31 0.72 -0.39
N PHE A 101 -21.14 0.08 -0.61
CA PHE A 101 -19.84 0.63 -0.19
C PHE A 101 -19.60 2.05 -0.70
N SER A 102 -19.95 2.31 -1.97
CA SER A 102 -19.78 3.64 -2.57
C SER A 102 -20.59 4.69 -1.81
N GLU A 103 -21.83 4.39 -1.44
CA GLU A 103 -22.71 5.32 -0.73
C GLU A 103 -22.19 5.59 0.68
N TYR A 104 -21.81 4.53 1.42
CA TYR A 104 -21.22 4.69 2.75
C TYR A 104 -19.95 5.55 2.71
N MET A 105 -19.13 5.38 1.67
CA MET A 105 -17.89 6.12 1.53
C MET A 105 -18.10 7.57 1.12
N ILE A 106 -19.12 7.86 0.32
CA ILE A 106 -19.53 9.24 0.02
C ILE A 106 -20.05 9.91 1.29
N GLN A 107 -20.97 9.28 2.02
CA GLN A 107 -21.55 9.84 3.25
C GLN A 107 -20.47 10.13 4.29
N TYR A 108 -19.53 9.20 4.49
CA TYR A 108 -18.39 9.39 5.39
C TYR A 108 -17.50 10.57 4.98
N GLN A 109 -17.18 10.68 3.69
CA GLN A 109 -16.37 11.80 3.18
C GLN A 109 -17.11 13.13 3.31
N THR A 110 -18.39 13.19 2.96
CA THR A 110 -19.24 14.37 3.12
C THR A 110 -19.30 14.82 4.57
N ALA A 111 -19.56 13.90 5.52
CA ALA A 111 -19.58 14.22 6.94
C ALA A 111 -18.25 14.79 7.44
N LYS A 112 -17.11 14.23 6.97
CA LYS A 112 -15.79 14.79 7.29
C LYS A 112 -15.55 16.17 6.69
N MET A 113 -15.98 16.41 5.45
CA MET A 113 -15.84 17.71 4.78
C MET A 113 -16.71 18.79 5.44
N THR A 114 -17.94 18.45 5.82
CA THR A 114 -18.83 19.34 6.58
C THR A 114 -18.23 19.67 7.95
N THR A 115 -17.72 18.67 8.67
CA THR A 115 -17.06 18.88 9.97
C THR A 115 -15.78 19.72 9.84
N ALA A 116 -15.09 19.63 8.70
CA ALA A 116 -13.94 20.47 8.38
C ALA A 116 -14.31 21.91 7.98
N GLY A 117 -15.60 22.26 7.93
CA GLY A 117 -16.08 23.61 7.62
C GLY A 117 -15.91 23.98 6.14
N LEU A 118 -15.87 23.00 5.23
CA LEU A 118 -15.76 23.29 3.80
C LEU A 118 -17.08 23.87 3.25
N PRO A 119 -17.01 24.79 2.27
CA PRO A 119 -18.21 25.36 1.66
C PRO A 119 -18.99 24.30 0.86
N ASP A 120 -20.33 24.38 0.90
CA ASP A 120 -21.23 23.39 0.29
C ASP A 120 -20.95 23.14 -1.20
N SER A 121 -20.57 24.17 -1.95
CA SER A 121 -20.21 24.06 -3.38
C SER A 121 -18.98 23.17 -3.61
N VAL A 122 -18.05 23.13 -2.66
CA VAL A 122 -16.88 22.23 -2.70
C VAL A 122 -17.28 20.82 -2.30
N ILE A 123 -18.16 20.68 -1.31
CA ILE A 123 -18.68 19.38 -0.86
C ILE A 123 -19.46 18.69 -1.99
N GLU A 124 -20.33 19.41 -2.69
CA GLU A 124 -21.12 18.89 -3.81
C GLU A 124 -20.22 18.47 -4.98
N GLN A 125 -19.22 19.30 -5.32
CA GLN A 125 -18.25 18.97 -6.36
C GLN A 125 -17.42 17.73 -6.00
N ALA A 126 -16.97 17.63 -4.75
CA ALA A 126 -16.22 16.48 -4.25
C ALA A 126 -17.08 15.21 -4.28
N THR A 127 -18.32 15.28 -3.79
CA THR A 127 -19.29 14.18 -3.77
C THR A 127 -19.55 13.65 -5.19
N THR A 128 -19.81 14.55 -6.14
CA THR A 128 -20.06 14.19 -7.56
C THR A 128 -18.84 13.52 -8.21
N ARG A 129 -17.63 13.99 -7.90
CA ARG A 129 -16.38 13.36 -8.40
C ARG A 129 -16.15 11.99 -7.76
N THR A 130 -16.43 11.86 -6.46
CA THR A 130 -16.32 10.60 -5.72
C THR A 130 -17.31 9.57 -6.25
N GLN A 131 -18.58 9.92 -6.44
CA GLN A 131 -19.59 9.05 -7.05
C GLN A 131 -19.13 8.47 -8.38
N ASN A 132 -18.58 9.33 -9.25
CA ASN A 132 -18.06 8.89 -10.53
C ASN A 132 -16.84 7.97 -10.37
N SER A 133 -15.96 8.22 -9.41
CA SER A 133 -14.71 7.46 -9.24
C SER A 133 -14.90 6.12 -8.52
N PHE A 134 -15.91 5.99 -7.66
CA PHE A 134 -16.15 4.81 -6.81
C PHE A 134 -17.03 3.72 -7.46
N GLY A 135 -17.38 3.86 -8.74
CA GLY A 135 -18.10 2.82 -9.47
C GLY A 135 -17.35 1.47 -9.48
N PRO A 136 -18.04 0.31 -9.43
CA PRO A 136 -17.40 -1.00 -9.23
C PRO A 136 -16.31 -1.34 -10.25
N VAL A 137 -16.55 -1.04 -11.53
CA VAL A 137 -15.56 -1.26 -12.61
C VAL A 137 -14.33 -0.36 -12.42
N ARG A 138 -14.53 0.90 -12.04
CA ARG A 138 -13.42 1.85 -11.85
C ARG A 138 -12.61 1.51 -10.61
N GLN A 139 -13.26 1.04 -9.55
CA GLN A 139 -12.55 0.52 -8.37
C GLN A 139 -11.76 -0.75 -8.67
N ALA A 140 -12.31 -1.66 -9.48
CA ALA A 140 -11.59 -2.86 -9.91
C ALA A 140 -10.33 -2.52 -10.71
N VAL A 141 -10.46 -1.67 -11.74
CA VAL A 141 -9.32 -1.24 -12.54
C VAL A 141 -8.32 -0.44 -11.69
N GLY A 142 -8.84 0.46 -10.86
CA GLY A 142 -8.04 1.30 -9.96
C GLY A 142 -7.25 0.48 -8.95
N SER A 143 -7.85 -0.52 -8.31
CA SER A 143 -7.17 -1.37 -7.33
C SER A 143 -6.04 -2.19 -7.96
N GLY A 144 -6.24 -2.69 -9.18
CA GLY A 144 -5.20 -3.36 -9.94
C GLY A 144 -4.02 -2.44 -10.22
N ILE A 145 -4.27 -1.26 -10.79
CA ILE A 145 -3.22 -0.26 -11.10
C ILE A 145 -2.47 0.14 -9.84
N VAL A 146 -3.18 0.48 -8.77
CA VAL A 146 -2.60 0.87 -7.48
C VAL A 146 -1.73 -0.26 -6.91
N THR A 147 -2.15 -1.51 -7.03
CA THR A 147 -1.36 -2.68 -6.59
C THR A 147 -0.03 -2.76 -7.35
N VAL A 148 -0.07 -2.62 -8.69
CA VAL A 148 1.16 -2.69 -9.51
C VAL A 148 2.10 -1.55 -9.19
N VAL A 149 1.58 -0.32 -9.11
CA VAL A 149 2.36 0.88 -8.76
C VAL A 149 2.96 0.74 -7.36
N SER A 150 2.19 0.25 -6.39
CA SER A 150 2.68 -0.01 -5.03
C SER A 150 3.80 -1.04 -5.03
N GLY A 151 3.69 -2.11 -5.82
CA GLY A 151 4.77 -3.09 -5.97
C GLY A 151 6.03 -2.54 -6.62
N ALA A 152 5.91 -1.61 -7.58
CA ALA A 152 7.07 -0.90 -8.13
C ALA A 152 7.75 -0.06 -7.04
N VAL A 153 6.96 0.64 -6.23
CA VAL A 153 7.47 1.41 -5.10
C VAL A 153 8.14 0.52 -4.06
N TYR A 154 7.51 -0.60 -3.68
CA TYR A 154 8.12 -1.59 -2.78
C TYR A 154 9.39 -2.19 -3.38
N GLY A 155 9.42 -2.43 -4.69
CA GLY A 155 10.62 -2.86 -5.40
C GLY A 155 11.78 -1.87 -5.24
N LEU A 156 11.52 -0.56 -5.36
CA LEU A 156 12.53 0.48 -5.13
C LEU A 156 13.03 0.49 -3.69
N MET A 157 12.15 0.20 -2.72
CA MET A 157 12.50 0.13 -1.31
C MET A 157 13.34 -1.10 -0.97
N LEU A 158 12.99 -2.25 -1.53
CA LEU A 158 13.61 -3.53 -1.21
C LEU A 158 14.93 -3.77 -1.95
N ALA A 159 15.05 -3.24 -3.17
CA ALA A 159 16.20 -3.52 -4.02
C ALA A 159 17.56 -3.16 -3.39
N PRO A 160 17.72 -2.04 -2.66
CA PRO A 160 18.98 -1.72 -1.99
C PRO A 160 19.35 -2.68 -0.85
N GLY A 161 18.36 -3.19 -0.10
CA GLY A 161 18.59 -4.15 1.00
C GLY A 161 18.89 -5.57 0.52
N GLN A 162 18.44 -5.94 -0.68
CA GLN A 162 18.63 -7.27 -1.27
C GLN A 162 19.84 -7.37 -2.20
N THR A 163 20.49 -6.24 -2.52
CA THR A 163 21.69 -6.21 -3.37
C THR A 163 22.96 -6.25 -2.50
N GLN A 164 23.98 -7.02 -2.90
CA GLN A 164 25.25 -7.16 -2.17
C GLN A 164 26.09 -5.86 -1.98
N ARG A 165 25.64 -4.71 -2.50
CA ARG A 165 26.37 -3.44 -2.51
C ARG A 165 25.61 -2.34 -1.74
N GLY A 166 25.20 -2.64 -0.51
CA GLY A 166 24.50 -1.70 0.37
C GLY A 166 25.43 -0.66 1.00
N SER A 167 25.69 0.45 0.31
CA SER A 167 26.27 1.64 0.95
C SER A 167 25.20 2.33 1.82
N MET A 168 25.52 2.70 3.07
CA MET A 168 24.59 3.36 4.01
C MET A 168 23.85 4.58 3.43
N LYS A 169 24.43 5.27 2.43
CA LYS A 169 23.77 6.39 1.73
C LYS A 169 22.51 5.96 0.97
N ARG A 170 22.46 4.72 0.46
CA ARG A 170 21.30 4.19 -0.26
C ARG A 170 20.16 3.80 0.69
N ILE A 171 20.48 3.37 1.91
CA ILE A 171 19.49 3.10 2.95
C ILE A 171 18.80 4.40 3.37
N ALA A 172 19.54 5.50 3.56
CA ALA A 172 18.95 6.81 3.84
C ALA A 172 17.99 7.31 2.73
N MET A 173 18.32 7.03 1.46
CA MET A 173 17.45 7.37 0.32
C MET A 173 16.16 6.53 0.29
N VAL A 174 16.26 5.23 0.59
CA VAL A 174 15.10 4.34 0.75
C VAL A 174 14.19 4.82 1.87
N ASN A 175 14.76 5.25 2.98
CA ASN A 175 14.00 5.78 4.11
C ASN A 175 13.20 7.03 3.72
N GLY A 176 13.80 7.93 2.93
CA GLY A 176 13.11 9.08 2.37
C GLY A 176 11.98 8.72 1.41
N LEU A 177 12.14 7.68 0.59
CA LEU A 177 11.09 7.16 -0.30
C LEU A 177 9.96 6.46 0.47
N ILE A 178 10.25 5.75 1.56
CA ILE A 178 9.24 5.15 2.46
C ILE A 178 8.41 6.25 3.11
N CYS A 179 9.07 7.20 3.79
CA CYS A 179 8.37 8.34 4.39
C CYS A 179 7.59 9.14 3.34
N GLY A 180 8.15 9.32 2.14
CA GLY A 180 7.52 10.02 1.03
C GLY A 180 6.28 9.29 0.52
N PHE A 181 6.35 8.00 0.21
CA PHE A 181 5.22 7.25 -0.33
C PHE A 181 4.08 7.08 0.68
N PHE A 182 4.38 6.74 1.94
CA PHE A 182 3.36 6.64 2.98
C PHE A 182 2.82 8.02 3.38
N GLY A 183 3.67 9.05 3.36
CA GLY A 183 3.24 10.45 3.51
C GLY A 183 2.38 10.93 2.34
N LEU A 184 2.60 10.44 1.12
CA LEU A 184 1.82 10.78 -0.08
C LEU A 184 0.51 9.98 -0.15
N LEU A 185 0.46 8.73 0.34
CA LEU A 185 -0.80 7.98 0.47
C LEU A 185 -1.67 8.54 1.61
N GLY A 186 -1.09 8.80 2.78
CA GLY A 186 -1.79 9.47 3.89
C GLY A 186 -2.14 10.93 3.54
N GLY A 187 -1.25 11.59 2.79
CA GLY A 187 -1.41 12.93 2.28
C GLY A 187 -2.29 13.05 1.04
N ALA A 188 -2.57 11.99 0.28
CA ALA A 188 -3.53 12.01 -0.82
C ALA A 188 -4.95 11.84 -0.29
N ALA A 189 -5.13 11.01 0.75
CA ALA A 189 -6.36 10.95 1.52
C ALA A 189 -6.71 12.31 2.17
N ASN A 190 -5.69 13.07 2.62
CA ASN A 190 -5.87 14.41 3.20
C ASN A 190 -5.72 15.58 2.21
N GLY A 191 -5.04 15.38 1.09
CA GLY A 191 -4.68 16.37 0.07
C GLY A 191 -5.79 16.59 -0.94
N PHE A 192 -6.60 15.56 -1.17
CA PHE A 192 -7.89 15.70 -1.85
C PHE A 192 -8.85 16.58 -1.03
N LEU A 193 -8.71 16.62 0.30
CA LEU A 193 -9.50 17.46 1.20
C LEU A 193 -8.94 18.90 1.35
N THR A 194 -7.64 19.13 1.12
CA THR A 194 -6.98 20.43 1.42
C THR A 194 -6.62 21.27 0.20
N LYS A 195 -6.78 20.77 -1.04
CA LYS A 195 -6.46 21.56 -2.24
C LYS A 195 -7.40 22.74 -2.53
N SER A 196 -8.43 22.99 -1.70
CA SER A 196 -9.32 24.15 -1.86
C SER A 196 -9.07 25.34 -0.92
N VAL A 197 -8.41 25.22 0.25
CA VAL A 197 -8.18 26.39 1.13
C VAL A 197 -6.93 26.21 2.00
N GLY A 198 -6.15 27.30 2.12
CA GLY A 198 -4.87 27.35 2.81
C GLY A 198 -4.88 27.08 4.32
N SER A 199 -3.68 26.76 4.81
CA SER A 199 -3.27 26.69 6.22
C SER A 199 -4.04 25.76 7.16
N SER A 200 -3.86 24.45 6.99
CA SER A 200 -3.93 23.47 8.11
C SER A 200 -3.16 22.18 7.80
N ALA A 201 -1.91 22.32 7.33
CA ALA A 201 -1.00 21.22 7.02
C ALA A 201 -0.54 20.40 8.26
N LEU A 202 -0.95 20.75 9.48
CA LEU A 202 -0.43 20.17 10.72
C LEU A 202 -1.33 19.10 11.37
N ILE A 203 -2.65 19.13 11.15
CA ILE A 203 -3.58 18.23 11.87
C ILE A 203 -3.82 16.93 11.09
N GLY A 204 -3.87 16.99 9.74
CA GLY A 204 -3.88 15.78 8.90
C GLY A 204 -2.56 14.99 8.95
N LEU A 205 -1.47 15.63 9.38
CA LEU A 205 -0.15 15.00 9.50
C LEU A 205 -0.02 14.13 10.75
N LEU A 206 -0.86 14.33 11.78
CA LEU A 206 -0.78 13.61 13.05
C LEU A 206 -1.69 12.38 13.10
N GLY A 207 -2.90 12.43 12.51
CA GLY A 207 -3.81 11.28 12.47
C GLY A 207 -3.40 10.15 11.53
N GLY A 208 -2.83 10.49 10.36
CA GLY A 208 -2.18 9.53 9.45
C GLY A 208 -0.71 9.28 9.77
N GLY A 209 -0.10 10.15 10.59
CA GLY A 209 1.32 10.15 10.90
C GLY A 209 1.75 9.01 11.80
N ILE A 210 0.98 8.64 12.83
CA ILE A 210 1.41 7.63 13.81
C ILE A 210 1.48 6.24 13.16
N GLY A 211 0.48 5.87 12.34
CA GLY A 211 0.51 4.62 11.56
C GLY A 211 1.66 4.60 10.56
N GLY A 212 1.82 5.68 9.77
CA GLY A 212 2.92 5.82 8.81
C GLY A 212 4.31 5.80 9.46
N TRP A 213 4.48 6.44 10.62
CA TRP A 213 5.72 6.48 11.39
C TRP A 213 6.04 5.13 12.04
N LEU A 214 5.07 4.47 12.66
CA LEU A 214 5.28 3.15 13.27
C LEU A 214 5.60 2.10 12.20
N ILE A 215 4.96 2.18 11.04
CA ILE A 215 5.23 1.32 9.89
C ILE A 215 6.60 1.62 9.31
N THR A 216 6.93 2.89 9.08
CA THR A 216 8.28 3.28 8.65
C THR A 216 9.31 2.75 9.65
N TYR A 217 9.08 2.92 10.95
CA TYR A 217 9.96 2.39 12.01
C TYR A 217 10.09 0.86 11.97
N LEU A 218 8.99 0.13 11.78
CA LEU A 218 9.01 -1.33 11.66
C LEU A 218 9.73 -1.78 10.39
N LEU A 219 9.46 -1.15 9.25
CA LEU A 219 10.12 -1.41 7.97
C LEU A 219 11.62 -1.07 8.02
N LEU A 220 11.99 0.00 8.72
CA LEU A 220 13.38 0.37 9.01
C LEU A 220 14.07 -0.67 9.89
N LYS A 221 13.37 -1.18 10.90
CA LYS A 221 13.91 -2.22 11.78
C LYS A 221 14.10 -3.52 10.99
N PHE A 222 13.13 -3.90 10.16
CA PHE A 222 13.20 -5.10 9.31
C PHE A 222 14.31 -5.01 8.24
N THR A 223 14.49 -3.87 7.59
CA THR A 223 15.55 -3.68 6.58
C THR A 223 16.95 -3.63 7.19
N ASN A 224 17.10 -3.01 8.38
CA ASN A 224 18.36 -3.02 9.14
C ASN A 224 18.66 -4.37 9.82
N TYR A 225 17.68 -5.29 9.93
CA TYR A 225 17.87 -6.64 10.47
C TYR A 225 18.26 -7.68 9.42
N THR A 226 18.85 -7.24 8.28
CA THR A 226 19.61 -8.19 7.47
C THR A 226 20.94 -8.39 8.18
N PRO A 227 21.19 -9.57 8.82
CA PRO A 227 22.48 -9.79 9.45
C PRO A 227 23.55 -9.58 8.38
N ARG A 228 24.51 -8.71 8.71
CA ARG A 228 25.83 -8.72 8.09
C ARG A 228 26.32 -10.15 8.28
N PHE A 229 26.13 -11.01 7.29
CA PHE A 229 26.96 -12.19 7.16
C PHE A 229 28.34 -11.64 6.81
N ALA A 230 29.03 -11.24 7.88
CA ALA A 230 30.45 -11.10 7.87
C ALA A 230 30.97 -12.45 7.40
N ASN A 231 31.48 -12.47 6.18
CA ASN A 231 32.53 -13.39 5.82
C ASN A 231 33.68 -13.06 6.78
N GLU A 232 33.65 -13.65 7.98
CA GLU A 232 34.89 -14.02 8.63
C GLU A 232 35.41 -15.19 7.82
N GLU A 233 36.28 -14.88 6.86
CA GLU A 233 37.21 -15.86 6.32
C GLU A 233 38.12 -16.30 7.47
N PRO A 234 38.14 -17.58 7.88
CA PRO A 234 39.33 -18.10 8.52
C PRO A 234 40.35 -18.40 7.41
N MET A 235 41.51 -17.75 7.54
CA MET A 235 42.73 -18.04 6.78
C MET A 235 43.11 -19.52 6.82
#